data_AF-A0AB36J9D5-F1
#
_entry.id   AF-A0AB36J9D5-F1
#
_cell.length_a   1.000
_cell.length_b   1.000
_cell.length_c   1.000
_cell.angle_alpha   90.00
_cell.angle_beta   90.00
_cell.angle_gamma   90.00
#
_symmetry.space_group_name_H-M   'P 1'
#
loop_
_entity.id
_entity.type
_entity.pdbx_description
1 polymer ?
#
loop_
_entity_poly.entity_id
_entity_poly.type
_entity_poly.pdbx_seq_one_letter_code
_entity_poly.pdbx_strand_id
1 'polypeptide(L)'
;MNSDPLLKVMKGWLKKQEQIFAIPTGSDQIIIINGKDINKVMRGASDTILAVTANGNYRILNEDCVAAMLMPKELEKADMQRISNKLHINLRRVRGVDRKKRSVMVEGRTHIVEREYWERFIQAYDNQ
;
A
#
# COMPACT_ATOMS: atom_id res chain seq x y z
N MET A 1 -9.23 17.85 2.64
CA MET A 1 -9.14 16.38 2.79
C MET A 1 -7.68 16.00 2.56
N ASN A 2 -6.96 15.57 3.61
CA ASN A 2 -5.59 15.10 3.46
C ASN A 2 -5.61 13.84 2.61
N SER A 3 -5.01 13.90 1.42
CA SER A 3 -4.88 12.75 0.54
C SER A 3 -4.01 11.70 1.23
N ASP A 4 -4.45 10.44 1.20
CA ASP A 4 -3.68 9.30 1.68
C ASP A 4 -2.34 9.24 0.91
N PRO A 5 -1.18 9.43 1.58
CA PRO A 5 0.11 9.52 0.91
C PRO A 5 0.45 8.25 0.14
N LEU A 6 0.02 7.09 0.64
CA LEU A 6 0.17 5.82 -0.05
C LEU A 6 -0.51 5.87 -1.42
N LEU A 7 -1.76 6.35 -1.52
CA LEU A 7 -2.46 6.43 -2.80
C LEU A 7 -1.76 7.36 -3.80
N LYS A 8 -1.15 8.46 -3.29
CA LYS A 8 -0.39 9.39 -4.12
C LYS A 8 0.90 8.76 -4.65
N VAL A 9 1.68 8.13 -3.77
CA VAL A 9 2.89 7.38 -4.15
C VAL A 9 2.54 6.29 -5.15
N MET A 10 1.46 5.54 -4.89
CA MET A 10 1.01 4.45 -5.74
C MET A 10 0.60 4.90 -7.13
N LYS A 11 -0.12 6.02 -7.24
CA LYS A 11 -0.44 6.59 -8.54
C LYS A 11 0.83 6.95 -9.32
N GLY A 12 1.85 7.48 -8.66
CA GLY A 12 3.14 7.79 -9.29
C GLY A 12 3.92 6.53 -9.70
N TRP A 13 3.98 5.53 -8.83
CA TRP A 13 4.67 4.25 -9.08
C TRP A 13 4.00 3.47 -10.22
N LEU A 14 2.67 3.36 -10.21
CA LEU A 14 1.91 2.69 -11.27
C LEU A 14 2.18 3.34 -12.62
N LYS A 15 2.20 4.66 -12.72
CA LYS A 15 2.46 5.36 -13.99
C LYS A 15 3.79 5.04 -14.66
N LYS A 16 4.77 4.53 -13.92
CA LYS A 16 6.09 4.15 -14.44
C LYS A 16 6.14 2.73 -15.00
N GLN A 17 5.10 1.93 -14.76
CA GLN A 17 5.07 0.52 -15.17
C GLN A 17 4.62 0.43 -16.65
N GLU A 18 5.49 -0.12 -17.52
CA GLU A 18 5.28 -0.16 -18.97
C GLU A 18 4.08 -1.03 -19.37
N GLN A 19 3.98 -2.23 -18.79
CA GLN A 19 2.79 -3.08 -18.82
C GLN A 19 2.53 -3.48 -17.38
N ILE A 20 1.32 -3.23 -16.88
CA ILE A 20 1.04 -3.61 -15.50
C ILE A 20 0.22 -4.88 -15.40
N PHE A 21 -0.91 -4.97 -16.13
CA PHE A 21 -1.86 -6.06 -15.89
C PHE A 21 -2.60 -6.51 -17.14
N ALA A 22 -2.90 -7.80 -17.17
CA ALA A 22 -3.89 -8.42 -18.04
C ALA A 22 -5.15 -8.70 -17.20
N ILE A 23 -6.32 -8.17 -17.63
CA ILE A 23 -7.61 -8.55 -17.06
C ILE A 23 -8.24 -9.60 -17.99
N PRO A 24 -8.40 -10.85 -17.55
CA PRO A 24 -9.17 -11.83 -18.29
C PRO A 24 -10.65 -11.45 -18.22
N THR A 25 -11.29 -11.33 -19.39
CA THR A 25 -12.70 -10.90 -19.51
C THR A 25 -13.69 -12.07 -19.62
N GLY A 26 -13.21 -13.31 -19.49
CA GLY A 26 -14.03 -14.52 -19.62
C GLY A 26 -14.44 -14.87 -21.06
N SER A 27 -14.13 -14.02 -22.04
CA SER A 27 -14.50 -14.20 -23.46
C SER A 27 -13.27 -14.36 -24.37
N ASP A 28 -12.25 -15.10 -23.95
CA ASP A 28 -10.93 -15.24 -24.60
C ASP A 28 -10.19 -13.93 -24.91
N GLN A 29 -10.69 -12.80 -24.38
CA GLN A 29 -10.08 -11.49 -24.53
C GLN A 29 -9.33 -11.09 -23.26
N ILE A 30 -8.16 -10.50 -23.48
CA ILE A 30 -7.31 -9.94 -22.42
C ILE A 30 -7.25 -8.44 -22.60
N ILE A 31 -7.64 -7.69 -21.57
CA ILE A 31 -7.44 -6.25 -21.52
C ILE A 31 -6.07 -5.99 -20.90
N ILE A 32 -5.16 -5.38 -21.67
CA ILE A 32 -3.87 -4.92 -21.17
C ILE A 32 -4.03 -3.50 -20.63
N ILE A 33 -3.63 -3.29 -19.37
CA ILE A 33 -3.56 -1.98 -18.74
C ILE A 33 -2.09 -1.57 -18.60
N ASN A 34 -1.73 -0.45 -19.23
CA ASN A 34 -0.44 0.19 -19.00
C ASN A 34 -0.54 1.18 -17.86
N GLY A 35 0.57 1.42 -17.18
CA GLY A 35 0.57 2.30 -16.03
C GLY A 35 0.26 3.74 -16.32
N LYS A 36 0.75 4.21 -17.47
CA LYS A 36 0.46 5.55 -17.97
C LYS A 36 -1.05 5.83 -18.11
N ASP A 37 -1.86 4.79 -18.31
CA ASP A 37 -3.31 4.89 -18.53
C ASP A 37 -4.10 5.01 -17.21
N ILE A 38 -3.46 4.76 -16.06
CA ILE A 38 -4.07 4.91 -14.73
C ILE A 38 -4.28 6.39 -14.39
N ASN A 39 -5.54 6.78 -14.25
CA ASN A 39 -5.91 8.16 -13.90
C ASN A 39 -6.38 8.29 -12.44
N LYS A 40 -6.86 7.19 -11.83
CA LYS A 40 -7.39 7.17 -10.47
C LYS A 40 -6.85 5.96 -9.71
N VAL A 41 -6.44 6.21 -8.46
CA VAL A 41 -6.05 5.19 -7.50
C VAL A 41 -6.85 5.45 -6.23
N MET A 42 -7.54 4.44 -5.73
CA MET A 42 -8.41 4.55 -4.56
C MET A 42 -8.31 3.33 -3.67
N ARG A 43 -8.71 3.49 -2.41
CA ARG A 43 -8.84 2.37 -1.47
C ARG A 43 -9.97 1.44 -1.90
N GLY A 44 -9.73 0.14 -1.80
CA GLY A 44 -10.75 -0.90 -1.85
C GLY A 44 -11.02 -1.49 -0.47
N ALA A 45 -11.79 -2.57 -0.41
CA ALA A 45 -12.04 -3.32 0.81
C ALA A 45 -10.81 -4.16 1.20
N SER A 46 -10.61 -4.39 2.50
CA SER A 46 -9.68 -5.39 3.03
C SER A 46 -8.25 -5.30 2.46
N ASP A 47 -7.52 -4.23 2.79
CA ASP A 47 -6.12 -4.01 2.38
C ASP A 47 -5.90 -3.98 0.86
N THR A 48 -6.91 -3.57 0.09
CA THR A 48 -6.78 -3.46 -1.36
C THR A 48 -6.73 -2.03 -1.86
N ILE A 49 -6.12 -1.88 -3.04
CA ILE A 49 -5.99 -0.64 -3.80
C ILE A 49 -6.59 -0.90 -5.19
N LEU A 50 -7.52 -0.06 -5.60
CA LEU A 50 -8.09 -0.05 -6.95
C LEU A 50 -7.34 0.96 -7.81
N ALA A 51 -6.72 0.48 -8.88
CA ALA A 51 -6.13 1.30 -9.94
C ALA A 51 -7.09 1.29 -11.14
N VAL A 52 -7.52 2.47 -11.61
CA VAL A 52 -8.56 2.62 -12.63
C VAL A 52 -8.07 3.48 -13.79
N THR A 53 -8.38 3.05 -15.00
CA THR A 53 -8.13 3.78 -16.25
C THR A 53 -9.29 4.73 -16.57
N ALA A 54 -9.10 5.62 -17.56
CA ALA A 54 -10.14 6.56 -17.97
C ALA A 54 -11.41 5.89 -18.55
N ASN A 55 -11.28 4.73 -19.17
CA ASN A 55 -12.39 3.95 -19.72
C ASN A 55 -13.03 2.98 -18.71
N GLY A 56 -12.66 3.06 -17.43
CA GLY A 56 -13.29 2.28 -16.36
C GLY A 56 -12.73 0.88 -16.15
N ASN A 57 -11.70 0.46 -16.89
CA ASN A 57 -10.99 -0.77 -16.60
C ASN A 57 -10.21 -0.62 -15.28
N TYR A 58 -10.16 -1.68 -14.47
CA TYR A 58 -9.54 -1.59 -13.16
C TYR A 58 -8.77 -2.85 -12.75
N ARG A 59 -7.76 -2.65 -11.91
CA ARG A 59 -7.06 -3.72 -11.21
C ARG A 59 -7.16 -3.53 -9.71
N ILE A 60 -7.40 -4.63 -9.01
CA ILE A 60 -7.29 -4.72 -7.55
C ILE A 60 -5.89 -5.19 -7.19
N LEU A 61 -5.22 -4.45 -6.33
CA LEU A 61 -3.90 -4.74 -5.80
C LEU A 61 -3.97 -4.94 -4.31
N ASN A 62 -3.18 -5.86 -3.77
CA ASN A 62 -3.00 -6.00 -2.33
C ASN A 62 -1.94 -5.00 -1.85
N GLU A 63 -2.25 -4.25 -0.79
CA GLU A 63 -1.39 -3.20 -0.22
C GLU A 63 -0.05 -3.74 0.24
N ASP A 64 -0.02 -4.91 0.89
CA ASP A 64 1.21 -5.50 1.40
C ASP A 64 2.13 -5.94 0.26
N CYS A 65 1.58 -6.60 -0.77
CA CYS A 65 2.34 -6.97 -1.98
C CYS A 65 2.91 -5.75 -2.69
N VAL A 66 2.11 -4.68 -2.76
CA VAL A 66 2.51 -3.42 -3.34
C VAL A 66 3.64 -2.76 -2.55
N ALA A 67 3.50 -2.70 -1.22
CA ALA A 67 4.51 -2.10 -0.36
C ALA A 67 5.87 -2.82 -0.50
N ALA A 68 5.87 -4.14 -0.68
CA ALA A 68 7.09 -4.90 -0.94
C ALA A 68 7.81 -4.52 -2.26
N MET A 69 7.11 -3.90 -3.21
CA MET A 69 7.67 -3.46 -4.50
C MET A 69 8.10 -1.98 -4.52
N LEU A 70 7.81 -1.22 -3.46
CA LEU A 70 8.17 0.19 -3.38
C LEU A 70 9.63 0.37 -2.93
N MET A 71 10.30 1.38 -3.50
CA MET A 71 11.64 1.76 -3.05
C MET A 71 11.58 2.33 -1.61
N PRO A 72 12.67 2.27 -0.83
CA PRO A 72 12.68 2.80 0.55
C PRO A 72 12.19 4.25 0.68
N LYS A 73 12.55 5.13 -0.27
CA LYS A 73 12.09 6.53 -0.30
C LYS A 73 10.61 6.67 -0.66
N GLU A 74 10.04 5.71 -1.38
CA GLU A 74 8.62 5.68 -1.71
C GLU A 74 7.80 5.20 -0.52
N LEU A 75 8.30 4.21 0.23
CA LEU A 75 7.70 3.74 1.49
C LEU A 75 7.64 4.86 2.54
N GLU A 76 8.71 5.63 2.71
CA GLU A 76 8.75 6.78 3.61
C GLU A 76 7.70 7.84 3.23
N LYS A 77 7.61 8.20 1.95
CA LYS A 77 6.60 9.15 1.45
C LYS A 77 5.17 8.62 1.54
N ALA A 78 5.00 7.31 1.65
CA ALA A 78 3.71 6.64 1.76
C ALA A 78 3.27 6.44 3.21
N ASP A 79 4.05 6.92 4.19
CA ASP A 79 3.87 6.65 5.62
C ASP A 79 3.80 5.14 5.94
N MET A 80 4.52 4.32 5.16
CA MET A 80 4.59 2.87 5.33
C MET A 80 5.83 2.50 6.16
N GLN A 81 5.62 1.86 7.30
CA GLN A 81 6.72 1.40 8.17
C GLN A 81 6.86 -0.10 8.14
N ARG A 82 8.10 -0.56 7.95
CA ARG A 82 8.44 -1.97 8.04
C ARG A 82 8.29 -2.42 9.49
N ILE A 83 7.60 -3.54 9.70
CA ILE A 83 7.43 -4.14 11.03
C ILE A 83 7.97 -5.57 11.13
N SER A 84 8.27 -6.17 9.98
CA SER A 84 8.97 -7.45 9.89
C SER A 84 9.73 -7.52 8.58
N ASN A 85 10.51 -8.59 8.40
CA ASN A 85 11.16 -8.85 7.14
C ASN A 85 10.21 -8.90 5.92
N LYS A 86 8.93 -9.18 6.11
CA LYS A 86 7.95 -9.37 5.03
C LYS A 86 6.80 -8.36 5.00
N LEU A 87 6.69 -7.48 6.00
CA LEU A 87 5.47 -6.68 6.19
C LEU A 87 5.78 -5.21 6.46
N HIS A 88 5.02 -4.35 5.80
CA HIS A 88 4.94 -2.92 6.06
C HIS A 88 3.51 -2.57 6.46
N ILE A 89 3.35 -1.64 7.40
CA ILE A 89 2.03 -1.13 7.79
C ILE A 89 1.94 0.36 7.57
N ASN A 90 0.75 0.81 7.18
CA ASN A 90 0.45 2.22 7.06
C ASN A 90 0.25 2.83 8.45
N LEU A 91 1.12 3.77 8.81
CA LEU A 91 1.12 4.44 10.10
C LEU A 91 -0.20 5.13 10.44
N ARG A 92 -0.87 5.72 9.45
CA ARG A 92 -2.15 6.41 9.64
C ARG A 92 -3.32 5.48 9.96
N ARG A 93 -3.15 4.17 9.72
CA ARG A 93 -4.15 3.13 10.01
C ARG A 93 -3.93 2.50 11.39
N VAL A 94 -2.85 2.87 12.09
CA VAL A 94 -2.57 2.39 13.45
C VAL A 94 -3.58 3.01 14.41
N ARG A 95 -4.35 2.17 15.10
CA ARG A 95 -5.37 2.55 16.09
C ARG A 95 -4.91 2.40 17.52
N GLY A 96 -3.81 1.68 17.75
CA GLY A 96 -3.25 1.48 19.07
C GLY A 96 -1.91 0.79 19.01
N VAL A 97 -1.08 1.04 20.03
CA VAL A 97 0.25 0.48 20.17
C VAL A 97 0.42 -0.03 21.59
N ASP A 98 0.70 -1.33 21.75
CA ASP A 98 1.13 -1.92 23.01
C ASP A 98 2.65 -1.97 23.03
N ARG A 99 3.26 -0.99 23.71
CA ARG A 99 4.72 -0.87 23.80
C ARG A 99 5.37 -2.01 24.59
N LYS A 100 4.66 -2.62 25.55
CA LYS A 100 5.19 -3.74 26.34
C LYS A 100 5.27 -5.01 25.50
N LYS A 101 4.25 -5.25 24.67
CA LYS A 101 4.18 -6.43 23.80
C LYS A 101 4.80 -6.23 22.42
N ARG A 102 5.26 -5.01 22.09
CA ARG A 102 5.71 -4.62 20.74
C ARG A 102 4.66 -4.96 19.68
N SER A 103 3.40 -4.66 19.97
CA SER A 103 2.31 -4.94 19.04
C SER A 103 1.52 -3.69 18.68
N VAL A 104 0.94 -3.71 17.49
CA VAL A 104 0.25 -2.57 16.87
C VAL A 104 -1.07 -3.06 16.32
N MET A 105 -2.13 -2.27 16.52
CA MET A 105 -3.45 -2.56 15.99
C MET A 105 -3.68 -1.74 14.72
N VAL A 106 -3.86 -2.42 13.59
CA VAL A 106 -4.10 -1.81 12.28
C VAL A 106 -5.38 -2.43 11.73
N GLU A 107 -6.40 -1.60 11.52
CA GLU A 107 -7.71 -2.04 10.99
C GLU A 107 -8.30 -3.28 11.66
N GLY A 108 -8.28 -3.32 12.99
CA GLY A 108 -8.84 -4.42 13.77
C GLY A 108 -7.96 -5.67 13.82
N ARG A 109 -6.79 -5.67 13.17
CA ARG A 109 -5.79 -6.74 13.28
C ARG A 109 -4.64 -6.31 14.16
N THR A 110 -4.17 -7.21 15.02
CA THR A 110 -2.97 -6.98 15.83
C THR A 110 -1.77 -7.61 15.15
N HIS A 111 -0.72 -6.81 14.96
CA HIS A 111 0.55 -7.25 14.40
C HIS A 111 1.65 -7.11 15.46
N ILE A 112 2.58 -8.06 15.49
CA ILE A 112 3.79 -7.96 16.30
C ILE A 112 4.87 -7.31 15.44
N VAL A 113 5.54 -6.31 15.99
CA VAL A 113 6.69 -5.66 15.37
C VAL A 113 7.95 -6.39 15.82
N GLU A 114 8.73 -6.88 14.87
CA GLU A 114 10.01 -7.52 15.16
C GLU A 114 10.96 -6.53 15.82
N ARG A 115 11.77 -7.02 16.76
CA ARG A 115 12.61 -6.19 17.64
C ARG A 115 13.51 -5.23 16.86
N GLU A 116 14.03 -5.67 15.71
CA GLU A 116 14.92 -4.88 14.86
C GLU A 116 14.24 -3.65 14.22
N TYR A 117 12.92 -3.67 14.05
CA TYR A 117 12.16 -2.56 13.46
C TYR A 117 11.46 -1.69 14.50
N TRP A 118 11.39 -2.13 15.76
CA TRP A 118 10.57 -1.50 16.80
C TRP A 118 10.92 -0.04 17.08
N GLU A 119 12.20 0.27 17.31
CA GLU A 119 12.62 1.64 17.64
C GLU A 119 12.28 2.62 16.51
N ARG A 120 12.58 2.22 15.27
CA ARG A 120 12.28 3.02 14.08
C ARG A 120 10.77 3.18 13.89
N PHE A 121 10.00 2.12 14.13
CA PHE A 121 8.54 2.17 14.06
C PHE A 121 7.95 3.16 15.06
N ILE A 122 8.36 3.08 16.33
CA ILE A 122 7.86 3.99 17.38
C ILE A 122 8.26 5.43 17.10
N GLN A 123 9.51 5.67 16.69
CA GLN A 123 9.95 7.02 16.33
C GLN A 123 9.09 7.60 15.18
N ALA A 124 8.81 6.80 14.14
CA ALA A 124 7.97 7.25 13.04
C ALA A 124 6.50 7.42 13.46
N TYR A 125 5.99 6.59 14.38
CA TYR A 125 4.63 6.67 14.89
C TYR A 125 4.40 7.90 15.77
N ASP A 126 5.36 8.22 16.66
CA ASP A 126 5.27 9.35 17.59
C ASP A 126 5.44 10.72 16.89
N ASN A 127 6.04 10.74 15.69
CA ASN A 127 6.30 11.94 14.89
C ASN A 127 5.24 12.23 13.80
N GLN A 128 4.11 11.53 13.80
CA GLN A 128 3.02 11.72 12.82
C GLN A 128 2.29 13.07 12.93
#